data_AF-A0A087V0B8-F1
#
_entry.id   AF-A0A087V0B8-F1
#
_cell.length_a   1.000
_cell.length_b   1.000
_cell.length_c   1.000
_cell.angle_alpha   90.00
_cell.angle_beta   90.00
_cell.angle_gamma   90.00
#
_symmetry.space_group_name_H-M   'P 1'
#
loop_
_entity.id
_entity.type
_entity.pdbx_description
1 polymer ?
#
loop_
_entity_poly.entity_id
_entity_poly.type
_entity_poly.pdbx_seq_one_letter_code
_entity_poly.pdbx_strand_id
1 'polypeptide(L)'
;MERKTVPKSTLKMPLNRRKLKEAEKARRVTFYRNGDYFDAGVKVALRGSRPFPTLPHLLDYLSQKSRMPAKKLFAAADGRPIKSLEQLEDGAFYVISSDGKFESLPYGSVPPPKTSHIADALPIR
;
A
#
# COMPACT_ATOMS: atom_id res chain seq x y z
N MET A 1 19.63 52.24 1.81
CA MET A 1 18.46 51.40 2.18
C MET A 1 18.89 49.95 2.13
N GLU A 2 19.29 49.42 3.28
CA GLU A 2 19.64 48.01 3.49
C GLU A 2 18.41 47.11 3.37
N ARG A 3 18.55 45.96 2.70
CA ARG A 3 17.92 44.71 3.14
C ARG A 3 18.91 43.56 2.99
N LYS A 4 19.62 43.26 4.08
CA LYS A 4 20.24 41.96 4.36
C LYS A 4 19.13 40.91 4.44
N THR A 5 19.35 39.68 3.94
CA THR A 5 19.06 38.39 4.62
C THR A 5 19.41 37.21 3.68
N VAL A 6 20.35 36.37 4.12
CA VAL A 6 20.55 34.94 3.79
C VAL A 6 20.72 34.27 5.19
N PRO A 7 20.46 32.97 5.50
CA PRO A 7 20.29 31.77 4.65
C PRO A 7 19.19 30.77 5.12
N LYS A 8 18.79 29.78 4.29
CA LYS A 8 18.35 28.44 4.78
C LYS A 8 18.73 27.33 3.80
N SER A 9 19.75 26.58 4.20
CA SER A 9 20.11 25.25 3.74
C SER A 9 18.91 24.28 3.80
N THR A 10 18.65 23.53 2.73
CA THR A 10 17.97 22.22 2.79
C THR A 10 18.35 21.39 1.57
N LEU A 11 19.23 20.43 1.82
CA LEU A 11 19.50 19.18 1.09
C LEU A 11 19.65 19.23 -0.45
N LYS A 12 20.91 19.31 -0.87
CA LYS A 12 21.42 18.52 -1.99
C LYS A 12 21.18 17.03 -1.68
N MET A 13 20.09 16.45 -2.17
CA MET A 13 20.01 15.00 -2.30
C MET A 13 20.66 14.64 -3.64
N PRO A 14 21.76 13.87 -3.68
CA PRO A 14 22.18 13.26 -4.93
C PRO A 14 21.13 12.18 -5.22
N LEU A 15 20.09 12.53 -6.00
CA LEU A 15 19.11 11.54 -6.40
C LEU A 15 19.83 10.60 -7.36
N ASN A 16 20.29 9.49 -6.78
CA ASN A 16 21.01 8.39 -7.36
C ASN A 16 20.52 8.17 -8.81
N ARG A 17 21.35 8.50 -9.81
CA ARG A 17 21.01 8.44 -11.24
C ARG A 17 20.60 7.01 -11.69
N ARG A 18 20.93 6.00 -10.87
CA ARG A 18 20.46 4.61 -10.97
C ARG A 18 18.95 4.43 -10.74
N LYS A 19 18.27 5.36 -10.04
CA LYS A 19 16.81 5.31 -9.80
C LYS A 19 15.95 5.80 -10.98
N LEU A 20 16.56 6.34 -12.04
CA LEU A 20 15.82 6.91 -13.18
C LEU A 20 15.67 5.95 -14.36
N LYS A 21 16.53 4.92 -14.48
CA LYS A 21 16.42 3.92 -15.56
C LYS A 21 15.29 2.90 -15.37
N GLU A 22 14.68 2.88 -14.18
CA GLU A 22 13.64 1.91 -13.79
C GLU A 22 12.24 2.55 -13.72
N ALA A 23 12.07 3.70 -14.37
CA ALA A 23 10.79 4.37 -14.57
C ALA A 23 10.01 3.81 -15.78
N GLU A 24 10.30 2.57 -16.19
CA GLU A 24 9.30 1.79 -16.92
C GLU A 24 8.08 1.66 -16.00
N LYS A 25 6.91 2.12 -16.47
CA LYS A 25 5.64 2.25 -15.74
C LYS A 25 5.54 1.27 -14.55
N ALA A 26 5.89 1.75 -13.35
CA ALA A 26 5.78 0.95 -12.14
C ALA A 26 4.30 0.86 -11.77
N ARG A 27 3.70 -0.33 -11.85
CA ARG A 27 2.30 -0.54 -11.49
C ARG A 27 2.18 -0.50 -9.98
N ARG A 28 1.50 0.51 -9.45
CA ARG A 28 1.30 0.72 -8.02
C ARG A 28 0.00 0.07 -7.62
N VAL A 29 0.09 -1.00 -6.86
CA VAL A 29 -1.04 -1.84 -6.51
C VAL A 29 -1.18 -1.87 -4.99
N THR A 30 -2.41 -1.80 -4.48
CA THR A 30 -2.66 -1.89 -3.03
C THR A 30 -3.39 -3.18 -2.70
N PHE A 31 -2.91 -3.92 -1.71
CA PHE A 31 -3.44 -5.21 -1.30
C PHE A 31 -4.02 -5.15 0.11
N TYR A 32 -5.30 -5.45 0.28
CA TYR A 32 -5.98 -5.48 1.57
C TYR A 32 -6.22 -6.89 2.05
N ARG A 33 -6.32 -7.06 3.37
CA ARG A 33 -6.69 -8.33 4.00
C ARG A 33 -8.18 -8.58 3.89
N ASN A 34 -8.58 -9.73 3.34
CA ASN A 34 -10.00 -10.08 3.22
C ASN A 34 -10.67 -10.17 4.59
N GLY A 35 -11.77 -9.44 4.78
CA GLY A 35 -12.50 -9.40 6.06
C GLY A 35 -11.95 -8.43 7.11
N ASP A 36 -10.89 -7.67 6.81
CA ASP A 36 -10.29 -6.71 7.74
C ASP A 36 -10.58 -5.27 7.28
N TYR A 37 -11.58 -4.65 7.91
CA TYR A 37 -11.99 -3.27 7.59
C TYR A 37 -10.95 -2.24 8.03
N PHE A 38 -10.17 -2.53 9.07
CA PHE A 38 -9.19 -1.61 9.65
C PHE A 38 -7.80 -1.73 9.03
N ASP A 39 -7.64 -2.59 8.02
CA ASP A 39 -6.37 -2.81 7.37
C ASP A 39 -5.93 -1.61 6.53
N ALA A 40 -4.73 -1.10 6.81
CA ALA A 40 -4.14 0.00 6.05
C ALA A 40 -3.81 -0.39 4.59
N GLY A 41 -3.78 -1.69 4.29
CA GLY A 41 -3.38 -2.23 3.00
C GLY A 41 -1.87 -2.21 2.77
N VAL A 42 -1.38 -3.18 2.01
CA VAL A 42 0.00 -3.31 1.58
C VAL A 42 0.14 -2.70 0.19
N LYS A 43 0.82 -1.55 0.08
CA LYS A 43 1.14 -0.93 -1.20
C LYS A 43 2.40 -1.57 -1.79
N VAL A 44 2.29 -2.12 -2.99
CA VAL A 44 3.37 -2.76 -3.73
C VAL A 44 3.54 -2.08 -5.08
N ALA A 45 4.77 -1.72 -5.41
CA ALA A 45 5.12 -1.21 -6.73
C ALA A 45 5.73 -2.34 -7.57
N LEU A 46 4.99 -2.82 -8.57
CA LEU A 46 5.46 -3.80 -9.54
C LEU A 46 6.19 -3.06 -10.66
N ARG A 47 7.53 -3.15 -10.67
CA ARG A 47 8.38 -2.61 -11.75
C ARG A 47 8.66 -3.70 -12.79
N GLY A 48 8.76 -3.30 -14.06
CA GLY A 48 9.00 -4.22 -15.19
C GLY A 48 10.23 -5.13 -15.02
N SER A 49 11.24 -4.67 -14.29
CA SER A 49 12.48 -5.41 -14.05
C SER A 49 12.55 -6.16 -12.68
N ARG A 50 11.39 -6.46 -12.07
CA ARG A 50 11.11 -7.20 -10.79
C ARG A 50 11.15 -6.39 -9.49
N PRO A 51 10.23 -6.73 -8.57
CA PRO A 51 10.61 -7.65 -7.48
C PRO A 51 9.92 -9.03 -7.48
N PHE A 52 8.74 -9.19 -8.09
CA PHE A 52 7.99 -10.46 -8.04
C PHE A 52 7.85 -11.05 -9.47
N PRO A 53 8.58 -12.12 -9.82
CA PRO A 53 8.55 -12.68 -11.17
C PRO A 53 7.23 -13.42 -11.47
N THR A 54 6.53 -13.90 -10.43
CA THR A 54 5.32 -14.70 -10.55
C THR A 54 4.34 -14.35 -9.43
N LEU A 55 3.04 -14.57 -9.66
CA LEU A 55 1.98 -14.42 -8.65
C LEU A 55 2.30 -15.11 -7.30
N PRO A 56 2.77 -16.38 -7.23
CA PRO A 56 3.10 -17.02 -5.95
C PRO A 56 4.19 -16.30 -5.14
N HIS A 57 5.17 -15.64 -5.79
CA HIS A 57 6.17 -14.85 -5.06
C HIS A 57 5.54 -13.60 -4.43
N LEU A 58 4.61 -12.97 -5.15
CA LEU A 58 3.83 -11.87 -4.60
C LEU A 58 2.95 -12.34 -3.44
N LEU A 59 2.30 -13.50 -3.58
CA LEU A 59 1.48 -14.10 -2.52
C LEU A 59 2.29 -14.43 -1.27
N ASP A 60 3.49 -14.97 -1.40
CA ASP A 60 4.38 -15.24 -0.26
C ASP A 60 4.77 -13.94 0.47
N TYR A 61 5.19 -12.93 -0.29
CA TYR A 61 5.51 -11.61 0.27
C TYR A 61 4.31 -10.98 0.98
N LEU A 62 3.13 -11.02 0.35
CA LEU A 62 1.91 -10.54 0.94
C LEU A 62 1.56 -11.33 2.18
N SER A 63 1.79 -12.65 2.20
CA SER A 63 1.52 -13.48 3.38
C SER A 63 2.32 -13.06 4.60
N GLN A 64 3.62 -12.81 4.39
CA GLN A 64 4.52 -12.33 5.43
C GLN A 64 4.13 -10.92 5.90
N LYS A 65 3.81 -10.02 4.94
CA LYS A 65 3.51 -8.62 5.25
C LYS A 65 2.15 -8.44 5.92
N SER A 66 1.17 -9.22 5.49
CA SER A 66 -0.20 -9.28 5.99
C SER A 66 -0.34 -10.07 7.29
N ARG A 67 0.68 -10.86 7.68
CA ARG A 67 0.56 -11.86 8.77
C ARG A 67 -0.62 -12.82 8.58
N MET A 68 -1.02 -13.09 7.35
CA MET A 68 -2.14 -13.96 7.00
C MET A 68 -1.77 -14.72 5.72
N PRO A 69 -2.06 -16.03 5.59
CA PRO A 69 -1.72 -16.76 4.38
C PRO A 69 -2.51 -16.24 3.17
N ALA A 70 -1.87 -15.53 2.25
CA ALA A 70 -2.46 -15.06 1.00
C ALA A 70 -2.40 -16.19 -0.04
N LYS A 71 -3.47 -16.97 -0.18
CA LYS A 71 -3.53 -18.08 -1.17
C LYS A 71 -4.15 -17.64 -2.50
N LYS A 72 -5.10 -16.72 -2.45
CA LYS A 72 -5.80 -16.17 -3.62
C LYS A 72 -5.83 -14.65 -3.56
N LEU A 73 -5.88 -14.04 -4.73
CA LEU A 73 -6.05 -12.60 -4.90
C LEU A 73 -7.38 -12.35 -5.60
N PHE A 74 -8.08 -11.31 -5.18
CA PHE A 74 -9.33 -10.85 -5.77
C PHE A 74 -9.25 -9.35 -6.07
N ALA A 75 -9.84 -8.89 -7.17
CA ALA A 75 -10.00 -7.46 -7.42
C ALA A 75 -10.95 -6.86 -6.39
N ALA A 76 -10.58 -5.77 -5.72
CA ALA A 76 -11.45 -5.16 -4.72
C ALA A 76 -12.72 -4.53 -5.35
N ALA A 77 -12.64 -4.11 -6.62
CA ALA A 77 -13.74 -3.49 -7.36
C ALA A 77 -14.86 -4.49 -7.70
N ASP A 78 -14.50 -5.66 -8.26
CA ASP A 78 -15.46 -6.62 -8.82
C ASP A 78 -15.43 -8.00 -8.13
N GLY A 79 -14.51 -8.23 -7.17
CA GLY A 79 -14.30 -9.56 -6.57
C GLY A 79 -13.73 -10.61 -7.53
N ARG A 80 -13.14 -10.20 -8.66
CA ARG A 80 -12.62 -11.13 -9.68
C ARG A 80 -11.32 -11.80 -9.23
N PRO A 81 -11.17 -13.13 -9.36
CA PRO A 81 -9.96 -13.82 -8.94
C PRO A 81 -8.79 -13.54 -9.87
N ILE A 82 -7.70 -13.03 -9.30
CA ILE A 82 -6.46 -12.72 -10.01
C ILE A 82 -5.52 -13.91 -9.97
N LYS A 83 -5.20 -14.44 -11.15
CA LYS A 83 -4.32 -15.61 -11.32
C LYS A 83 -2.93 -15.26 -11.85
N SER A 84 -2.77 -14.08 -12.43
CA SER A 84 -1.51 -13.61 -13.02
C SER A 84 -1.25 -12.16 -12.67
N LEU A 85 0.04 -11.79 -12.59
CA LEU A 85 0.49 -10.41 -12.36
C LEU A 85 0.04 -9.47 -13.50
N GLU A 86 -0.21 -10.00 -14.69
CA GLU A 86 -0.65 -9.21 -15.85
C GLU A 86 -2.04 -8.61 -15.66
N GLN A 87 -2.90 -9.26 -14.87
CA GLN A 87 -4.23 -8.76 -14.51
C GLN A 87 -4.17 -7.68 -13.42
N LEU A 88 -2.97 -7.41 -12.87
CA LEU A 88 -2.77 -6.32 -11.94
C LEU A 88 -2.63 -5.00 -12.71
N GLU A 89 -3.58 -4.11 -12.45
CA GLU A 89 -3.68 -2.78 -13.01
C GLU A 89 -2.99 -1.76 -12.12
N ASP A 90 -2.43 -0.72 -12.74
CA ASP A 90 -1.84 0.39 -12.00
C ASP A 90 -2.92 1.22 -11.30
N GLY A 91 -2.71 1.52 -10.02
CA GLY A 91 -3.67 2.25 -9.19
C GLY A 91 -4.84 1.43 -8.68
N ALA A 92 -4.94 0.15 -9.05
CA ALA A 92 -6.02 -0.73 -8.60
C ALA A 92 -5.77 -1.31 -7.19
N PHE A 93 -6.87 -1.71 -6.57
CA PHE A 93 -6.92 -2.29 -5.25
C PHE A 93 -7.31 -3.76 -5.35
N TYR A 94 -6.64 -4.61 -4.58
CA TYR A 94 -6.84 -6.05 -4.55
C TYR A 94 -6.95 -6.52 -3.12
N VAL A 95 -7.55 -7.69 -2.94
CA VAL A 95 -7.79 -8.29 -1.64
C VAL A 95 -7.16 -9.67 -1.63
N ILE A 96 -6.35 -9.95 -0.61
CA ILE A 96 -5.78 -11.27 -0.37
C ILE A 96 -6.70 -12.12 0.48
N SER A 97 -6.86 -13.38 0.08
CA SER A 97 -7.73 -14.34 0.74
C SER A 97 -7.00 -15.64 1.03
N SER A 98 -7.18 -16.15 2.25
CA SER A 98 -6.63 -17.44 2.70
C SER A 98 -7.49 -18.63 2.35
N ASP A 99 -8.81 -18.47 2.47
CA ASP A 99 -9.79 -19.54 2.27
C ASP A 99 -10.39 -19.50 0.85
N GLY A 100 -10.09 -18.44 0.11
CA GLY A 100 -10.66 -18.21 -1.22
C GLY A 100 -12.08 -17.63 -1.19
N LYS A 101 -12.52 -17.14 -0.03
CA LYS A 101 -13.70 -16.28 0.09
C LYS A 101 -13.29 -14.83 -0.13
N PHE A 102 -14.13 -14.09 -0.84
CA PHE A 102 -14.02 -12.65 -1.00
C PHE A 102 -15.16 -11.99 -0.23
N GLU A 103 -14.82 -11.10 0.70
CA GLU A 103 -15.77 -10.22 1.34
C GLU A 103 -15.71 -8.87 0.65
N SER A 104 -16.85 -8.41 0.14
CA SER A 104 -16.97 -7.07 -0.40
C SER A 104 -17.11 -6.10 0.78
N LEU A 105 -15.99 -5.51 1.18
CA LEU A 105 -15.94 -4.47 2.21
C LEU A 105 -15.44 -3.17 1.59
N PRO A 106 -15.77 -2.01 2.20
CA PRO A 106 -15.20 -0.72 1.84
C PRO A 106 -13.73 -0.60 2.28
N TYR A 107 -12.87 -1.46 1.73
CA TYR A 107 -11.43 -1.50 1.99
C TYR A 107 -10.80 -0.13 1.73
N GLY A 108 -10.01 0.37 2.68
CA GLY A 108 -9.36 1.68 2.56
C GLY A 108 -10.25 2.90 2.80
N SER A 109 -11.55 2.71 3.10
CA SER A 109 -12.47 3.81 3.41
C SER A 109 -12.48 4.19 4.90
N VAL A 110 -11.84 3.39 5.75
CA VAL A 110 -11.57 3.79 7.14
C VAL A 110 -10.43 4.80 7.18
N PRO A 111 -10.63 6.00 7.77
CA PRO A 111 -9.50 6.66 8.39
C PRO A 111 -9.00 5.74 9.52
N PRO A 112 -7.67 5.60 9.72
CA PRO A 112 -7.16 4.94 10.92
C PRO A 112 -7.87 5.57 12.12
N PRO A 113 -8.30 4.79 13.13
CA PRO A 113 -8.89 5.37 14.31
C PRO A 113 -7.90 6.41 14.81
N LYS A 114 -8.26 7.69 14.71
CA LYS A 114 -7.56 8.72 15.46
C LYS A 114 -7.74 8.24 16.88
N THR A 115 -6.65 7.81 17.52
CA THR A 115 -6.60 7.75 18.97
C THR A 115 -7.00 9.15 19.43
N SER A 116 -8.28 9.33 19.68
CA SER A 116 -8.79 10.25 20.66
C SER A 116 -8.25 9.71 21.96
N HIS A 117 -6.99 10.05 22.25
CA HIS A 117 -6.58 10.25 23.63
C HIS A 117 -7.58 11.26 24.16
N ILE A 118 -8.62 10.76 24.82
CA ILE A 118 -9.22 11.43 25.97
C ILE A 118 -8.15 11.55 27.06
N ALA A 119 -7.10 12.31 26.76
CA ALA A 119 -6.23 12.92 27.74
C ALA A 119 -6.68 14.39 27.76
N ASP A 120 -6.96 14.88 28.96
CA ASP A 120 -7.44 16.24 29.26
C ASP A 120 -8.91 16.52 28.98
N ALA A 121 -9.77 16.12 29.92
CA ALA A 121 -10.46 17.07 30.79
C ALA A 121 -11.54 16.37 31.64
N LEU A 122 -11.17 15.92 32.84
CA LEU A 122 -12.08 15.95 33.98
C LEU A 122 -11.98 17.35 34.58
N PRO A 123 -12.99 18.24 34.45
CA PRO A 123 -13.12 19.31 35.41
C PRO A 123 -13.68 18.70 36.70
N ILE A 124 -12.81 18.49 37.67
CA ILE A 124 -13.22 18.52 39.07
C ILE A 124 -13.69 19.96 39.32
N ARG A 125 -15.00 20.18 39.37
CA ARG A 125 -15.59 21.33 40.06
C ARG A 125 -17.04 21.08 40.44
#